data_AF-A0AAV5ZQF4-F1
#
_entry.id   AF-A0AAV5ZQF4-F1
#
_cell.length_a   1.000
_cell.length_b   1.000
_cell.length_c   1.000
_cell.angle_alpha   90.00
_cell.angle_beta   90.00
_cell.angle_gamma   90.00
#
_symmetry.space_group_name_H-M   'P 1'
#
loop_
_entity.id
_entity.type
_entity.pdbx_description
1 polymer ?
#
loop_
_entity_poly.entity_id
_entity_poly.type
_entity_poly.pdbx_seq_one_letter_code
_entity_poly.pdbx_strand_id
1 'polypeptide(L)'
;MPDEPLLRAKARAAVQNGELPSRAPDRTWGGPGVGAACAVCEQPVRKDEMEFEIEFAHDGSNLEAGLDKYHVHIRCFAAWEFERRSAGG
;
A
#
# COMPACT_ATOMS: atom_id res chain seq x y z
N MET A 1 -11.74 -4.98 14.95
CA MET A 1 -10.50 -5.00 15.77
C MET A 1 -10.20 -3.56 16.21
N PRO A 2 -9.66 -3.30 17.41
CA PRO A 2 -9.51 -1.94 17.93
C PRO A 2 -8.60 -1.02 17.09
N ASP A 3 -7.68 -1.56 16.29
CA ASP A 3 -6.74 -0.75 15.49
C ASP A 3 -7.28 -0.33 14.12
N GLU A 4 -8.45 -0.82 13.71
CA GLU A 4 -9.00 -0.61 12.36
C GLU A 4 -9.26 0.89 12.04
N PRO A 5 -9.80 1.72 12.95
CA PRO A 5 -9.95 3.15 12.71
C PRO A 5 -8.60 3.87 12.55
N LEU A 6 -7.58 3.44 13.32
CA LEU A 6 -6.24 4.02 13.25
C LEU A 6 -5.56 3.69 11.92
N LEU A 7 -5.65 2.42 11.48
CA LEU A 7 -5.12 2.00 10.18
C LEU A 7 -5.78 2.76 9.02
N ARG A 8 -7.09 3.01 9.10
CA ARG A 8 -7.80 3.82 8.11
C ARG A 8 -7.36 5.28 8.09
N ALA A 9 -7.15 5.89 9.27
CA ALA A 9 -6.62 7.25 9.35
C ALA A 9 -5.22 7.35 8.72
N LYS A 10 -4.33 6.39 9.02
CA LYS A 10 -3.00 6.32 8.41
C LYS A 10 -3.06 6.11 6.89
N ALA A 11 -3.92 5.19 6.44
CA ALA A 11 -4.08 4.93 5.02
C ALA A 11 -4.61 6.16 4.26
N ARG A 12 -5.55 6.91 4.85
CA ARG A 12 -6.02 8.19 4.31
C ARG A 12 -4.86 9.19 4.18
N ALA A 13 -4.04 9.33 5.23
CA ALA A 13 -2.89 10.22 5.22
C ALA A 13 -1.89 9.84 4.12
N ALA A 14 -1.55 8.55 3.99
CA ALA A 14 -0.65 8.05 2.95
C ALA A 14 -1.15 8.39 1.53
N VAL A 15 -2.46 8.28 1.29
CA VAL A 15 -3.07 8.69 0.01
C VAL A 15 -3.02 10.21 -0.19
N GLN A 16 -3.35 10.99 0.83
CA GLN A 16 -3.36 12.47 0.75
C GLN A 16 -1.96 13.07 0.59
N ASN A 17 -0.95 12.44 1.18
CA ASN A 17 0.45 12.86 1.09
C ASN A 17 1.13 12.40 -0.21
N GLY A 18 0.47 11.55 -1.01
CA GLY A 18 1.06 10.96 -2.22
C GLY A 18 2.07 9.84 -1.94
N GLU A 19 2.11 9.30 -0.72
CA GLU A 19 2.96 8.17 -0.34
C GLU A 19 2.43 6.86 -0.94
N LEU A 20 1.11 6.75 -1.08
CA LEU A 20 0.43 5.67 -1.79
C LEU A 20 -0.54 6.25 -2.83
N PRO A 21 -0.55 5.70 -4.06
CA PRO A 21 -1.52 6.13 -5.06
C PRO A 21 -2.98 5.91 -4.59
N SER A 22 -3.90 6.77 -5.03
CA SER A 22 -5.35 6.60 -4.83
C SER A 22 -6.01 5.65 -5.85
N ARG A 23 -5.24 5.17 -6.85
CA ARG A 23 -5.73 4.28 -7.90
C ARG A 23 -5.58 2.80 -7.54
N ALA A 24 -6.16 1.92 -8.36
CA ALA A 24 -5.96 0.48 -8.22
C ALA A 24 -4.50 0.14 -8.55
N PRO A 25 -3.88 -0.82 -7.83
CA PRO A 25 -2.56 -1.30 -8.21
C PRO A 25 -2.69 -2.08 -9.53
N ASP A 26 -1.66 -2.02 -10.35
CA ASP A 26 -1.63 -2.76 -11.62
C ASP A 26 -1.37 -4.24 -11.36
N ARG A 27 -0.58 -4.55 -10.32
CA ARG A 27 -0.25 -5.91 -9.91
C ARG A 27 -0.19 -6.00 -8.39
N THR A 28 -0.56 -7.17 -7.86
CA THR A 28 -0.50 -7.46 -6.43
C THR A 28 -0.04 -8.90 -6.20
N TRP A 29 0.93 -9.09 -5.29
CA TRP A 29 1.42 -10.39 -4.87
C TRP A 29 1.27 -10.56 -3.36
N GLY A 30 0.73 -11.70 -2.94
CA GLY A 30 0.73 -12.09 -1.54
C GLY A 30 1.96 -12.94 -1.22
N GLY A 31 2.62 -12.65 -0.10
CA GLY A 31 3.79 -13.39 0.34
C GLY A 31 4.15 -13.14 1.80
N PRO A 32 5.17 -13.84 2.32
CA PRO A 32 5.77 -13.52 3.61
C PRO A 32 6.49 -12.17 3.54
N GLY A 33 6.48 -11.43 4.65
CA GLY A 33 7.13 -10.14 4.75
C GLY A 33 8.62 -10.19 4.46
N VAL A 34 9.16 -9.20 3.76
CA VAL A 34 10.60 -9.17 3.45
C VAL A 34 11.42 -8.34 4.44
N GLY A 35 10.77 -7.73 5.43
CA GLY A 35 11.35 -6.74 6.34
C GLY A 35 11.23 -5.29 5.85
N ALA A 36 10.57 -5.07 4.72
CA ALA A 36 10.34 -3.74 4.16
C ALA A 36 9.33 -2.95 5.01
N ALA A 37 9.48 -1.63 5.04
CA ALA A 37 8.54 -0.76 5.76
C ALA A 37 7.18 -0.77 5.07
N CYS A 38 6.12 -0.99 5.86
CA CYS A 38 4.76 -0.90 5.36
C CYS A 38 4.42 0.54 4.96
N ALA A 39 3.99 0.76 3.73
CA ALA A 39 3.65 2.10 3.21
C ALA A 39 2.44 2.78 3.89
N VAL A 40 1.77 2.12 4.85
CA VAL A 40 0.64 2.68 5.60
C VAL A 40 1.00 2.92 7.06
N CYS A 41 1.57 1.91 7.74
CA CYS A 41 1.85 2.02 9.17
C CYS A 41 3.30 2.34 9.50
N GLU A 42 4.17 2.36 8.49
CA GLU A 42 5.63 2.63 8.55
C GLU A 42 6.41 1.60 9.37
N GLN A 43 5.76 0.53 9.83
CA GLN A 43 6.39 -0.57 10.55
C GLN A 43 6.92 -1.62 9.56
N PRO A 44 8.07 -2.25 9.85
CA PRO A 44 8.60 -3.30 9.00
C PRO A 44 7.66 -4.51 8.98
N VAL A 45 7.37 -5.03 7.79
CA VAL A 45 6.64 -6.30 7.64
C VAL A 45 7.61 -7.45 7.79
N ARG A 46 7.56 -8.14 8.92
CA ARG A 46 8.55 -9.16 9.27
C ARG A 46 8.32 -10.45 8.48
N LYS A 47 9.34 -11.31 8.38
CA LYS A 47 9.26 -12.60 7.66
C LYS A 47 8.24 -13.59 8.22
N ASP A 48 7.85 -13.42 9.48
CA ASP A 48 6.78 -14.15 10.15
C ASP A 48 5.39 -13.53 9.95
N GLU A 49 5.30 -12.38 9.27
CA GLU A 49 4.06 -11.70 8.92
C GLU A 49 3.75 -11.89 7.43
N MET A 50 2.48 -11.70 7.07
CA MET A 50 2.03 -11.70 5.68
C MET A 50 1.98 -10.27 5.14
N GLU A 51 2.42 -10.10 3.90
CA GLU A 51 2.36 -8.84 3.18
C GLU A 51 1.69 -8.99 1.81
N PHE A 52 1.17 -7.87 1.34
CA PHE A 52 0.93 -7.66 -0.07
C PHE A 52 2.01 -6.73 -0.61
N GLU A 53 2.62 -7.15 -1.70
CA GLU A 53 3.41 -6.31 -2.56
C GLU A 53 2.51 -5.77 -3.67
N ILE A 54 2.46 -4.45 -3.82
CA ILE A 54 1.64 -3.79 -4.84
C ILE A 54 2.53 -2.98 -5.78
N GLU A 55 2.27 -3.09 -7.08
CA GLU A 55 3.02 -2.38 -8.11
C GLU A 55 2.12 -1.44 -8.91
N PHE A 56 2.66 -0.26 -9.22
CA PHE A 56 2.04 0.76 -10.05
C PHE A 56 2.93 1.07 -11.25
N ALA A 57 2.39 0.92 -12.46
CA ALA A 57 3.01 1.37 -13.69
C ALA A 57 2.97 2.91 -13.79
N HIS A 58 4.08 3.51 -14.22
CA HIS A 58 4.10 4.91 -14.60
C HIS A 58 3.47 5.09 -15.99
N ASP A 59 2.60 6.08 -16.15
CA ASP A 59 1.95 6.45 -17.44
C ASP A 59 2.92 7.08 -18.47
N GLY A 60 4.21 7.19 -18.15
CA GLY A 60 5.21 7.88 -18.97
C GLY A 60 6.11 6.92 -19.74
N SER A 61 6.18 7.14 -21.06
CA SER A 61 7.00 6.49 -22.09
C SER A 61 8.52 6.50 -21.84
N ASN A 62 8.98 5.96 -20.72
CA ASN A 62 10.37 5.62 -20.47
C ASN A 62 10.42 4.16 -20.03
N LEU A 63 10.89 3.28 -20.91
CA LEU A 63 11.06 1.85 -20.66
C LEU A 63 12.08 1.54 -19.54
N GLU A 64 12.73 2.57 -18.98
CA GLU A 64 13.64 2.52 -17.83
C GLU A 64 13.02 3.08 -16.52
N ALA A 65 11.83 3.68 -16.57
CA ALA A 65 11.14 4.18 -15.37
C ALA A 65 10.43 3.01 -14.68
N GLY A 66 11.06 2.51 -13.62
CA GLY A 66 10.63 1.34 -12.86
C GLY A 66 9.19 1.41 -12.33
N LEU A 67 8.64 0.22 -12.06
CA LEU A 67 7.37 0.06 -11.37
C LEU A 67 7.52 0.57 -9.93
N ASP A 68 6.60 1.42 -9.46
CA ASP A 68 6.57 1.77 -8.04
C ASP A 68 6.06 0.57 -7.27
N LYS A 69 6.94 -0.03 -6.47
CA LYS A 69 6.63 -1.17 -5.63
C LYS A 69 6.48 -0.73 -4.18
N TYR A 70 5.38 -1.14 -3.56
CA TYR A 70 5.12 -0.90 -2.14
C TYR A 70 4.85 -2.21 -1.41
N HIS A 71 5.37 -2.31 -0.19
CA HIS A 71 5.08 -3.40 0.72
C HIS A 71 4.05 -2.93 1.74
N VAL A 72 3.03 -3.74 2.00
CA VAL A 72 1.97 -3.42 2.94
C VAL A 72 1.51 -4.65 3.70
N HIS A 73 1.29 -4.54 5.01
CA HIS A 73 0.60 -5.59 5.76
C HIS A 73 -0.79 -5.84 5.19
N ILE A 74 -1.29 -7.07 5.27
CA ILE A 74 -2.63 -7.45 4.79
C ILE A 74 -3.73 -6.53 5.33
N ARG A 75 -3.67 -6.19 6.62
CA ARG A 75 -4.66 -5.30 7.28
C ARG A 75 -4.53 -3.85 6.82
N CYS A 76 -3.31 -3.38 6.59
CA CYS A 76 -3.03 -2.05 6.08
C CYS A 76 -3.52 -1.89 4.63
N PHE A 77 -3.33 -2.93 3.81
CA PHE A 77 -3.85 -2.98 2.44
C PHE A 77 -5.37 -2.84 2.41
N ALA A 78 -6.09 -3.59 3.25
CA ALA A 78 -7.55 -3.48 3.34
C ALA A 78 -8.03 -2.06 3.74
N ALA A 79 -7.32 -1.43 4.69
CA ALA A 79 -7.61 -0.05 5.09
C ALA A 79 -7.37 0.95 3.93
N TRP A 80 -6.26 0.79 3.20
CA TRP A 80 -5.98 1.59 2.01
C TRP A 80 -6.99 1.38 0.88
N GLU A 81 -7.38 0.14 0.60
CA GLU A 81 -8.43 -0.17 -0.39
C GLU A 81 -9.76 0.52 -0.06
N PHE A 82 -10.11 0.59 1.22
CA PHE A 82 -11.30 1.29 1.66
C PHE A 82 -11.20 2.81 1.41
N GLU A 83 -10.07 3.41 1.79
CA GLU A 83 -9.87 4.86 1.67
C GLU A 83 -9.72 5.31 0.22
N ARG A 84 -9.01 4.56 -0.61
CA ARG A 84 -8.84 4.89 -2.03
C ARG A 84 -10.17 4.88 -2.80
N ARG A 85 -11.11 4.00 -2.42
CA ARG A 85 -12.48 3.97 -2.99
C ARG A 85 -13.34 5.14 -2.49
N SER A 86 -13.07 5.61 -1.28
CA SER A 86 -13.78 6.75 -0.68
C SER A 86 -13.27 8.11 -1.18
N ALA A 87 -12.03 8.18 -1.65
CA ALA A 87 -11.41 9.40 -2.18
C ALA A 87 -11.73 9.67 -3.67
N GLY A 88 -12.33 8.72 -4.38
CA GLY A 88 -12.68 8.83 -5.81
C GLY A 88 -14.14 9.24 -6.08
N GLY A 89 -14.77 9.97 -5.15
CA GLY A 89 -16.14 10.49 -5.27
C GLY A 89 -16.20 11.93 -5.74
#